data_AF-A0A2D4ULD6-F1
#
_entry.id   AF-A0A2D4ULD6-F1
#
_cell.length_a   1.000
_cell.length_b   1.000
_cell.length_c   1.000
_cell.angle_alpha   90.00
_cell.angle_beta   90.00
_cell.angle_gamma   90.00
#
_symmetry.space_group_name_H-M   'P 1'
#
loop_
_entity.id
_entity.type
_entity.pdbx_description
1 polymer ?
#
loop_
_entity_poly.entity_id
_entity_poly.type
_entity_poly.pdbx_seq_one_letter_code
_entity_poly.pdbx_strand_id
1 'polypeptide(L)'
;DSVDNAQSKEREKSFDFDITTRRYVMSLTPGLELRSRFGSKTADKKGSANISGVSNKAVDALIQTIEKAQSREDLNVAVKALDRVLRSLHIWVPQWHNSNHNLAYLNVFGRPENLPPFSIGETDFWWYDEDKAAYLKSVGAL
;
A
#
# COMPACT_ATOMS: atom_id res chain seq x y z
N ASP A 1 -23.01 17.66 9.96
CA ASP A 1 -23.61 16.55 9.20
C ASP A 1 -22.54 15.59 8.70
N SER A 2 -22.65 14.31 9.05
CA SER A 2 -21.78 13.24 8.53
C SER A 2 -22.46 12.57 7.34
N VAL A 3 -21.72 12.40 6.25
CA VAL A 3 -22.19 11.74 5.02
C VAL A 3 -22.14 10.22 5.21
N ASP A 4 -23.14 9.48 4.70
CA ASP A 4 -23.09 8.02 4.72
C ASP A 4 -22.04 7.46 3.75
N ASN A 5 -21.69 6.18 3.88
CA ASN A 5 -20.64 5.55 3.08
C ASN A 5 -20.92 5.57 1.56
N ALA A 6 -22.18 5.40 1.15
CA ALA A 6 -22.54 5.36 -0.26
C ALA A 6 -22.44 6.75 -0.89
N GLN A 7 -22.95 7.77 -0.20
CA GLN A 7 -22.81 9.17 -0.60
C GLN A 7 -21.35 9.60 -0.62
N SER A 8 -20.56 9.26 0.40
CA SER A 8 -19.12 9.57 0.44
C SER A 8 -18.37 8.96 -0.75
N LYS A 9 -18.68 7.70 -1.09
CA LYS A 9 -18.09 7.04 -2.27
C LYS A 9 -18.51 7.67 -3.59
N GLU A 10 -19.75 8.09 -3.74
CA GLU A 10 -20.19 8.75 -4.98
C GLU A 10 -19.52 10.13 -5.13
N ARG A 11 -19.46 10.91 -4.05
CA ARG A 11 -18.76 12.19 -4.02
C ARG A 11 -17.27 12.06 -4.35
N GLU A 12 -16.60 11.02 -3.81
CA GLU A 12 -15.21 10.73 -4.17
C GLU A 12 -15.07 10.38 -5.67
N LYS A 13 -15.98 9.58 -6.23
CA LYS A 13 -15.95 9.24 -7.66
C LYS A 13 -16.17 10.47 -8.55
N SER A 14 -17.00 11.41 -8.13
CA SER A 14 -17.28 12.65 -8.88
C SER A 14 -16.31 13.79 -8.57
N PHE A 15 -15.28 13.56 -7.73
CA PHE A 15 -14.37 14.59 -7.23
C PHE A 15 -15.07 15.77 -6.53
N ASP A 16 -16.21 15.50 -5.88
CA ASP A 16 -16.98 16.47 -5.10
C ASP A 16 -16.51 16.46 -3.62
N PHE A 17 -15.29 16.92 -3.40
CA PHE A 17 -14.71 17.10 -2.07
C PHE A 17 -13.59 18.15 -2.13
N ASP A 18 -13.40 18.89 -1.04
CA ASP A 18 -12.21 19.73 -0.88
C ASP A 18 -11.01 18.91 -0.40
N ILE A 19 -11.25 18.05 0.60
CA ILE A 19 -10.24 17.17 1.21
C ILE A 19 -10.91 15.83 1.51
N THR A 20 -10.22 14.73 1.21
CA THR A 20 -10.61 13.37 1.60
C THR A 20 -9.43 12.62 2.21
N THR A 21 -9.72 11.57 2.98
CA THR A 21 -8.71 10.68 3.53
C THR A 21 -8.65 9.40 2.71
N ARG A 22 -7.44 9.01 2.28
CA ARG A 22 -7.24 7.78 1.51
C ARG A 22 -6.01 7.03 1.97
N ARG A 23 -6.18 5.72 2.12
CA ARG A 23 -5.05 4.80 2.34
C ARG A 23 -4.43 4.46 1.00
N TYR A 24 -3.15 4.79 0.83
CA TYR A 24 -2.35 4.34 -0.30
C TYR A 24 -1.54 3.11 0.11
N VAL A 25 -1.68 2.04 -0.68
CA VAL A 25 -0.78 0.88 -0.65
C VAL A 25 -0.15 0.81 -2.02
N MET A 26 1.17 0.93 -2.07
CA MET A 26 1.96 0.90 -3.30
C MET A 26 2.80 -0.37 -3.33
N SER A 27 3.08 -0.84 -4.54
CA SER A 27 3.92 -2.01 -4.78
C SER A 27 5.39 -1.72 -4.40
N LEU A 28 6.13 -2.74 -3.95
CA LEU A 28 7.59 -2.68 -3.84
C LEU A 28 8.30 -2.65 -5.21
N THR A 29 7.56 -2.96 -6.27
CA THR A 29 7.98 -2.81 -7.66
C THR A 29 6.89 -2.02 -8.38
N PRO A 30 6.86 -0.68 -8.23
CA PRO A 30 5.86 0.16 -8.87
C PRO A 30 5.93 0.07 -10.39
N GLY A 31 4.78 0.17 -11.06
CA GLY A 31 4.67 0.09 -12.51
C GLY A 31 3.45 0.80 -13.07
N LEU A 32 2.73 0.11 -13.97
CA LEU A 32 1.61 0.67 -14.74
C LEU A 32 0.49 1.24 -13.86
N GLU A 33 0.31 0.70 -12.65
CA GLU A 33 -0.70 1.16 -11.70
C GLU A 33 -0.50 2.61 -11.26
N LEU A 34 0.70 3.18 -11.46
CA LEU A 34 0.99 4.60 -11.23
C LEU A 34 0.21 5.50 -12.20
N ARG A 35 -0.02 5.06 -13.46
CA ARG A 35 -0.86 5.83 -14.41
C ARG A 35 -2.28 6.02 -13.89
N SER A 36 -2.83 4.99 -13.25
CA SER A 36 -4.19 5.06 -12.69
C SER A 36 -4.27 6.07 -11.54
N ARG A 37 -3.21 6.18 -10.73
CA ARG A 37 -3.17 7.01 -9.52
C ARG A 37 -2.67 8.44 -9.74
N PHE A 38 -1.79 8.67 -10.71
CA PHE A 38 -1.10 9.96 -10.87
C PHE A 38 -0.99 10.44 -12.32
N GLY A 39 -1.45 9.66 -13.30
CA GLY A 39 -1.36 10.05 -14.70
C GLY A 39 -2.37 11.14 -15.08
N SER A 40 -1.96 12.08 -15.92
CA SER A 40 -2.84 13.18 -16.38
C SER A 40 -4.12 12.68 -17.05
N LYS A 41 -4.03 11.58 -17.81
CA LYS A 41 -5.18 10.95 -18.49
C LYS A 41 -6.28 10.45 -17.56
N THR A 42 -6.02 10.35 -16.26
CA THR A 42 -7.00 9.89 -15.26
C THR A 42 -7.45 10.98 -14.30
N ALA A 43 -6.87 12.19 -14.37
CA ALA A 43 -7.20 13.30 -13.47
C ALA A 43 -8.68 13.65 -13.47
N ASP A 44 -9.29 13.78 -14.66
CA ASP A 44 -10.70 14.20 -14.81
C ASP A 44 -11.66 13.01 -15.06
N LYS A 45 -11.17 11.77 -14.94
CA LYS A 45 -11.99 10.59 -15.18
C LYS A 45 -12.82 10.26 -13.95
N LYS A 46 -14.15 10.41 -14.05
CA LYS A 46 -15.08 10.00 -12.99
C LYS A 46 -14.76 8.59 -12.50
N GLY A 47 -14.54 8.44 -11.20
CA GLY A 47 -14.23 7.18 -10.54
C GLY A 47 -12.80 6.69 -10.68
N SER A 48 -11.88 7.51 -11.21
CA SER A 48 -10.46 7.12 -11.28
C SER A 48 -9.82 7.03 -9.89
N ALA A 49 -8.64 6.39 -9.84
CA ALA A 49 -7.84 6.35 -8.62
C ALA A 49 -6.97 7.61 -8.40
N ASN A 50 -6.99 8.55 -9.35
CA ASN A 50 -6.27 9.82 -9.28
C ASN A 50 -7.10 10.85 -8.50
N ILE A 51 -7.30 10.55 -7.21
CA ILE A 51 -8.12 11.36 -6.30
C ILE A 51 -7.55 12.77 -6.10
N SER A 52 -6.23 12.92 -6.20
CA SER A 52 -5.56 14.23 -6.14
C SER A 52 -5.67 15.04 -7.43
N GLY A 53 -6.25 14.49 -8.51
CA GLY A 53 -6.37 15.20 -9.79
C GLY A 53 -5.03 15.54 -10.44
N VAL A 54 -3.98 14.75 -10.22
CA VAL A 54 -2.63 15.04 -10.74
C VAL A 54 -2.66 15.03 -12.27
N SER A 55 -2.34 16.18 -12.84
CA SER A 55 -2.20 16.37 -14.28
C SER A 55 -0.92 17.15 -14.57
N ASN A 56 0.20 16.44 -14.64
CA ASN A 56 1.53 17.05 -14.78
C ASN A 56 2.40 16.25 -15.75
N LYS A 57 2.92 16.92 -16.79
CA LYS A 57 3.75 16.29 -17.83
C LYS A 57 5.04 15.65 -17.29
N ALA A 58 5.65 16.24 -16.26
CA ALA A 58 6.85 15.67 -15.63
C ALA A 58 6.50 14.38 -14.86
N VAL A 59 5.34 14.34 -14.19
CA VAL A 59 4.83 13.12 -13.55
C VAL A 59 4.59 12.03 -14.59
N ASP A 60 3.92 12.35 -15.70
CA ASP A 60 3.67 11.38 -16.77
C ASP A 60 4.97 10.82 -17.38
N ALA A 61 5.96 11.69 -17.61
CA ALA A 61 7.27 11.29 -18.13
C ALA A 61 8.00 10.35 -17.16
N LEU A 62 8.00 10.66 -15.87
CA LEU A 62 8.62 9.81 -14.84
C LEU A 62 7.92 8.46 -14.71
N ILE A 63 6.59 8.40 -14.79
CA ILE A 63 5.85 7.14 -14.84
C ILE A 63 6.28 6.31 -16.05
N GLN A 64 6.43 6.93 -17.23
CA GLN A 64 6.92 6.23 -18.41
C GLN A 64 8.35 5.70 -18.24
N THR A 65 9.23 6.45 -17.55
CA THR A 65 10.59 5.98 -17.24
C THR A 65 10.55 4.79 -16.29
N ILE A 66 9.72 4.82 -15.26
CA ILE A 66 9.53 3.71 -14.32
C ILE A 66 9.09 2.43 -15.06
N GLU A 67 8.13 2.54 -15.97
CA GLU A 67 7.63 1.41 -16.76
C GLU A 67 8.66 0.81 -17.71
N LYS A 68 9.64 1.60 -18.14
CA LYS A 68 10.71 1.18 -19.05
C LYS A 68 11.97 0.72 -18.31
N ALA A 69 12.03 0.86 -16.99
CA ALA A 69 13.20 0.47 -16.21
C ALA A 69 13.51 -1.02 -16.41
N GLN A 70 14.77 -1.34 -16.75
CA GLN A 70 15.22 -2.71 -17.00
C GLN A 70 16.03 -3.29 -15.84
N SER A 71 16.36 -2.48 -14.84
CA SER A 71 17.11 -2.88 -13.65
C SER A 71 16.45 -2.36 -12.37
N ARG A 72 16.80 -2.97 -11.23
CA ARG A 72 16.31 -2.53 -9.91
C ARG A 72 16.85 -1.14 -9.58
N GLU A 73 18.08 -0.87 -9.98
CA GLU A 73 18.79 0.39 -9.80
C GLU A 73 18.05 1.52 -10.56
N ASP A 74 17.74 1.30 -11.84
CA ASP A 74 17.01 2.27 -12.66
C ASP A 74 15.62 2.54 -12.09
N LEU A 75 14.91 1.47 -11.70
CA LEU A 75 13.59 1.58 -11.09
C LEU A 75 13.64 2.43 -9.81
N ASN A 76 14.60 2.15 -8.92
CA ASN A 76 14.77 2.85 -7.66
C ASN A 76 15.06 4.35 -7.88
N VAL A 77 15.90 4.69 -8.87
CA VAL A 77 16.20 6.09 -9.20
C VAL A 77 14.95 6.79 -9.74
N ALA A 78 14.25 6.17 -10.69
CA ALA A 78 13.06 6.75 -11.31
C ALA A 78 11.91 6.94 -10.29
N VAL A 79 11.65 5.94 -9.44
CA VAL A 79 10.64 6.03 -8.37
C VAL A 79 10.99 7.12 -7.36
N LYS A 80 12.26 7.25 -6.95
CA LYS A 80 12.69 8.34 -6.05
C LYS A 80 12.55 9.72 -6.70
N ALA A 81 12.75 9.83 -8.01
CA ALA A 81 12.51 11.08 -8.74
C ALA A 81 11.01 11.42 -8.74
N LEU A 82 10.15 10.44 -9.05
CA LEU A 82 8.70 10.61 -8.99
C LEU A 82 8.22 11.03 -7.60
N ASP A 83 8.68 10.37 -6.53
CA ASP A 83 8.32 10.71 -5.14
C ASP A 83 8.64 12.17 -4.82
N ARG A 84 9.84 12.65 -5.18
CA ARG A 84 10.23 14.06 -4.95
C ARG A 84 9.31 15.03 -5.70
N VAL A 85 8.97 14.73 -6.96
CA VAL A 85 8.05 15.56 -7.75
C VAL A 85 6.66 15.57 -7.13
N LEU A 86 6.09 14.41 -6.81
CA LEU A 86 4.75 14.34 -6.19
C LEU A 86 4.69 15.11 -4.86
N ARG A 87 5.72 14.98 -4.03
CA ARG A 87 5.81 15.73 -2.76
C ARG A 87 5.90 17.24 -2.98
N SER A 88 6.62 17.70 -4.01
CA SER A 88 6.71 19.13 -4.33
C SER A 88 5.38 19.75 -4.78
N LEU A 89 4.45 18.93 -5.25
CA LEU A 89 3.11 19.36 -5.65
C LEU A 89 2.14 19.51 -4.47
N HIS A 90 2.54 19.10 -3.25
CA HIS A 90 1.71 19.20 -2.04
C HIS A 90 0.31 18.56 -2.19
N ILE A 91 0.22 17.46 -2.95
CA ILE A 91 -1.04 16.77 -3.29
C ILE A 91 -1.66 15.99 -2.12
N TRP A 92 -0.93 15.83 -1.01
CA TRP A 92 -1.39 15.15 0.17
C TRP A 92 -0.73 15.69 1.43
N VAL A 93 -1.36 15.42 2.57
CA VAL A 93 -0.77 15.56 3.90
C VAL A 93 -0.56 14.15 4.46
N PRO A 94 0.70 13.68 4.62
CA PRO A 94 0.95 12.35 5.18
C PRO A 94 0.42 12.26 6.61
N GLN A 95 -0.22 11.14 6.93
CA GLN A 95 -0.71 10.86 8.28
C GLN A 95 0.25 9.90 8.98
N TRP A 96 -0.21 8.69 9.31
CA TRP A 96 0.54 7.70 10.07
C TRP A 96 0.73 6.41 9.27
N HIS A 97 1.68 5.58 9.71
CA HIS A 97 1.80 4.19 9.32
C HIS A 97 2.16 3.36 10.57
N ASN A 98 1.82 2.08 10.57
CA ASN A 98 2.30 1.13 11.58
C ASN A 98 3.41 0.27 10.96
N SER A 99 4.61 0.33 11.53
CA SER A 99 5.76 -0.46 11.10
C SER A 99 5.77 -1.88 11.65
N ASN A 100 4.84 -2.21 12.54
CA ASN A 100 4.79 -3.49 13.24
C ASN A 100 3.59 -4.32 12.80
N HIS A 101 3.80 -5.64 12.73
CA HIS A 101 2.72 -6.61 12.61
C HIS A 101 2.29 -7.04 14.02
N ASN A 102 1.11 -6.59 14.43
CA ASN A 102 0.53 -7.00 15.72
C ASN A 102 -0.29 -8.28 15.50
N LEU A 103 0.16 -9.39 16.10
CA LEU A 103 -0.47 -10.70 15.98
C LEU A 103 -0.51 -11.39 17.33
N ALA A 104 -1.68 -11.93 17.69
CA ALA A 104 -1.86 -12.82 18.83
C ALA A 104 -2.26 -14.20 18.31
N TYR A 105 -1.58 -15.23 18.79
CA TYR A 105 -1.81 -16.61 18.40
C TYR A 105 -1.50 -17.53 19.57
N LEU A 106 -2.17 -18.69 19.61
CA LEU A 106 -1.83 -19.74 20.57
C LEU A 106 -0.40 -20.20 20.32
N ASN A 107 0.38 -20.42 21.37
CA ASN A 107 1.74 -20.97 21.25
C ASN A 107 1.70 -22.47 20.89
N VAL A 108 1.05 -22.82 19.77
CA VAL A 108 1.00 -24.14 19.12
C VAL A 108 1.75 -24.13 17.79
N PHE A 109 2.27 -22.99 17.36
CA PHE A 109 2.92 -22.84 16.07
C PHE A 109 4.45 -22.76 16.22
N GLY A 110 5.15 -23.50 15.37
CA GLY A 110 6.57 -23.31 15.07
C GLY A 110 6.74 -22.38 13.87
N ARG A 111 7.90 -21.71 13.78
CA ARG A 111 8.27 -20.87 12.63
C ARG A 111 9.79 -20.77 12.51
N PRO A 112 10.34 -20.45 11.32
CA PRO A 112 11.77 -20.22 11.16
C PRO A 112 12.24 -19.02 11.97
N GLU A 113 13.50 -19.03 12.41
CA GLU A 113 14.14 -17.89 13.07
C GLU A 113 14.26 -16.68 12.12
N ASN A 114 14.58 -16.95 10.85
CA ASN A 114 14.68 -15.96 9.79
C ASN A 114 13.43 -15.96 8.93
N LEU A 115 12.58 -14.95 9.10
CA LEU A 115 11.39 -14.72 8.28
C LEU A 115 11.71 -13.84 7.06
N PRO A 116 10.87 -13.87 6.00
CA PRO A 116 11.02 -12.97 4.87
C PRO A 116 11.03 -11.49 5.29
N PRO A 117 11.81 -10.62 4.64
CA PRO A 117 11.98 -9.23 5.05
C PRO A 117 10.70 -8.37 4.94
N PHE A 118 9.67 -8.84 4.24
CA PHE A 118 8.44 -8.09 3.96
C PHE A 118 7.16 -8.83 4.35
N SER A 119 7.24 -9.90 5.14
CA SER A 119 6.08 -10.67 5.61
C SER A 119 6.37 -11.41 6.91
N ILE A 120 5.32 -11.64 7.71
CA ILE A 120 5.38 -12.48 8.91
C ILE A 120 5.24 -13.98 8.61
N GLY A 121 4.80 -14.33 7.39
CA GLY A 121 4.85 -15.70 6.88
C GLY A 121 3.92 -16.70 7.57
N GLU A 122 2.91 -16.23 8.28
CA GLU A 122 2.02 -17.02 9.12
C GLU A 122 1.22 -18.08 8.37
N THR A 123 0.94 -17.87 7.09
CA THR A 123 0.23 -18.83 6.22
C THR A 123 1.16 -19.78 5.48
N ASP A 124 2.42 -19.41 5.32
CA ASP A 124 3.33 -20.06 4.36
C ASP A 124 4.48 -20.80 5.04
N PHE A 125 4.98 -20.26 6.16
CA PHE A 125 6.20 -20.73 6.83
C PHE A 125 5.96 -21.24 8.24
N TRP A 126 4.79 -20.99 8.83
CA TRP A 126 4.47 -21.47 10.17
C TRP A 126 3.87 -22.87 10.07
N TRP A 127 4.14 -23.72 11.05
CA TRP A 127 3.60 -25.07 11.12
C TRP A 127 3.01 -25.36 12.50
N TYR A 128 2.08 -26.30 12.56
CA TYR A 128 1.58 -26.82 13.82
C TYR A 128 2.68 -27.65 14.49
N ASP A 129 3.04 -27.27 15.70
CA ASP A 129 4.08 -27.89 16.52
C ASP A 129 3.39 -28.74 17.60
N GLU A 130 3.47 -30.06 17.43
CA GLU A 130 2.79 -31.03 18.29
C GLU A 130 3.24 -30.94 19.75
N ASP A 131 4.53 -30.70 19.99
CA ASP A 131 5.10 -30.62 21.34
C ASP A 131 4.59 -29.38 22.07
N LYS A 132 4.58 -28.24 21.38
CA LYS A 132 4.01 -27.00 21.93
C LYS A 132 2.52 -27.12 22.22
N ALA A 133 1.78 -27.79 21.35
CA ALA A 133 0.35 -28.02 21.56
C ALA A 133 0.08 -28.99 22.72
N ALA A 134 0.88 -30.07 22.84
CA ALA A 134 0.79 -30.99 23.96
C ALA A 134 1.09 -30.29 25.30
N TYR A 135 2.07 -29.37 25.31
CA TYR A 135 2.34 -28.52 26.48
C TYR A 135 1.15 -27.65 26.86
N LEU A 136 0.52 -26.94 25.92
CA LEU A 136 -0.64 -26.11 26.22
C LEU A 136 -1.83 -26.94 26.75
N LYS A 137 -2.03 -28.17 26.23
CA LYS A 137 -3.03 -29.12 26.76
C LYS A 137 -2.72 -29.54 28.20
N SER A 138 -1.45 -29.84 28.52
CA SER A 138 -1.09 -30.34 29.87
C SER A 138 -1.25 -29.28 30.96
N VAL A 139 -1.14 -28.00 30.62
CA VAL A 139 -1.38 -26.88 31.54
C VAL A 139 -2.83 -26.37 31.53
N GLY A 140 -3.74 -27.02 30.79
CA GLY A 140 -5.16 -26.64 30.70
C GLY A 140 -5.42 -25.32 29.98
N ALA A 141 -4.48 -24.86 29.15
CA ALA A 141 -4.58 -23.63 28.36
C ALA A 141 -5.10 -23.87 26.93
N LEU A 142 -5.37 -25.14 26.56
CA LEU A 142 -5.96 -25.57 25.30
C LEU A 142 -7.23 -26.40 25.53
#